data_AF-A0A661FV87-F1
#
_entry.id   AF-A0A661FV87-F1
#
_cell.length_a   1.000
_cell.length_b   1.000
_cell.length_c   1.000
_cell.angle_alpha   90.00
_cell.angle_beta   90.00
_cell.angle_gamma   90.00
#
_symmetry.space_group_name_H-M   'P 1'
#
loop_
_entity.id
_entity.type
_entity.pdbx_description
1 polymer ?
#
loop_
_entity_poly.entity_id
_entity_poly.type
_entity_poly.pdbx_seq_one_letter_code
_entity_poly.pdbx_strand_id
1 'polypeptide(L)'
;RDCDLCLTGEGRLDAQSVTGKACIGVAKAAALQDVPTIALVGSVGPGVEKNLTAGLADYFLIGEGLPVEESMRCAASLIAETAAKVAEKFSGPGNAAP
;
A
#
# COMPACT_ATOMS: atom_id res chain seq x y z
N ARG A 1 -1.94 -4.07 16.87
CA ARG A 1 -1.13 -3.61 18.01
C ARG A 1 0.12 -4.48 18.03
N ASP A 2 1.27 -3.89 18.36
CA ASP A 2 2.60 -4.54 18.34
C ASP A 2 3.05 -4.98 16.94
N CYS A 3 3.04 -4.05 15.98
CA CYS A 3 3.59 -4.26 14.64
C CYS A 3 4.41 -3.05 14.20
N ASP A 4 5.50 -3.29 13.48
CA ASP A 4 6.38 -2.23 12.97
C ASP A 4 5.93 -1.67 11.60
N LEU A 5 5.05 -2.40 10.91
CA LEU A 5 4.56 -2.04 9.58
C LEU A 5 3.12 -2.54 9.37
N CYS A 6 2.28 -1.70 8.75
CA CYS A 6 0.94 -2.06 8.32
C CYS A 6 0.87 -2.14 6.79
N LEU A 7 0.37 -3.26 6.25
CA LEU A 7 0.07 -3.40 4.83
C LEU A 7 -1.44 -3.34 4.61
N THR A 8 -1.86 -2.58 3.61
CA THR A 8 -3.26 -2.50 3.13
C THR A 8 -3.29 -2.63 1.61
N GLY A 9 -4.47 -2.66 1.00
CA GLY A 9 -4.57 -2.64 -0.46
C GLY A 9 -5.95 -2.31 -1.00
N GLU A 10 -5.98 -1.92 -2.27
CA GLU A 10 -7.19 -1.73 -3.06
C GLU A 10 -6.90 -1.92 -4.56
N GLY A 11 -7.93 -2.13 -5.38
CA GLY A 11 -7.75 -2.34 -6.81
C GLY A 11 -7.19 -1.12 -7.55
N ARG A 12 -7.57 0.10 -7.14
CA ARG A 12 -7.09 1.35 -7.75
C ARG A 12 -6.95 2.47 -6.71
N LEU A 13 -5.75 3.03 -6.64
CA LEU A 13 -5.44 4.19 -5.79
C LEU A 13 -5.39 5.47 -6.64
N ASP A 14 -6.23 6.45 -6.28
CA ASP A 14 -6.38 7.71 -7.00
C ASP A 14 -6.82 8.84 -6.05
N ALA A 15 -7.06 10.05 -6.56
CA ALA A 15 -7.49 11.18 -5.74
C ALA A 15 -8.82 10.96 -4.98
N GLN A 16 -9.70 10.06 -5.47
CA GLN A 16 -10.98 9.74 -4.82
C GLN A 16 -10.79 8.72 -3.68
N SER A 17 -9.61 8.14 -3.55
CA SER A 17 -9.32 7.16 -2.50
C SER A 17 -9.15 7.84 -1.13
N VAL A 18 -8.80 9.13 -1.15
CA VAL A 18 -8.69 10.02 0.02
C VAL A 18 -10.03 10.26 0.74
N THR A 19 -11.16 10.19 0.04
CA THR A 19 -12.47 10.61 0.57
C THR A 19 -13.22 9.53 1.36
N GLY A 20 -12.59 8.38 1.66
CA GLY A 20 -13.17 7.39 2.56
C GLY A 20 -12.98 5.93 2.15
N LYS A 21 -11.99 5.59 1.32
CA LYS A 21 -11.71 4.20 0.97
C LYS A 21 -10.87 3.49 2.04
N ALA A 22 -10.88 2.16 1.96
CA ALA A 22 -10.27 1.23 2.92
C ALA A 22 -8.83 1.60 3.29
N CYS A 23 -7.97 1.93 2.31
CA CYS A 23 -6.55 2.21 2.55
C CYS A 23 -6.32 3.38 3.51
N ILE A 24 -7.07 4.48 3.36
CA ILE A 24 -6.92 5.67 4.22
C ILE A 24 -7.52 5.44 5.59
N GLY A 25 -8.60 4.67 5.69
CA GLY A 25 -9.15 4.25 6.98
C GLY A 25 -8.14 3.44 7.80
N VAL A 26 -7.49 2.47 7.15
CA VAL A 26 -6.42 1.66 7.76
C VAL A 26 -5.23 2.54 8.14
N ALA A 27 -4.77 3.41 7.23
CA ALA A 27 -3.64 4.31 7.48
C ALA A 27 -3.86 5.22 8.70
N LYS A 28 -5.06 5.81 8.82
CA LYS A 28 -5.43 6.63 9.99
C LYS A 28 -5.44 5.81 11.28
N ALA A 29 -5.95 4.58 11.24
CA ALA A 29 -5.99 3.71 12.41
C ALA A 29 -4.58 3.27 12.86
N ALA A 30 -3.69 2.96 11.92
CA ALA A 30 -2.30 2.60 12.19
C ALA A 30 -1.47 3.79 12.68
N ALA A 31 -1.71 4.99 12.14
CA ALA A 31 -1.05 6.22 12.58
C ALA A 31 -1.34 6.56 14.05
N LEU A 32 -2.50 6.18 14.60
CA LEU A 32 -2.78 6.32 16.03
C LEU A 32 -1.86 5.47 16.93
N GLN A 33 -1.10 4.54 16.34
CA GLN A 33 -0.14 3.67 17.02
C GLN A 33 1.29 3.89 16.51
N ASP A 34 1.54 5.00 15.80
CA ASP A 34 2.84 5.33 15.17
C ASP A 34 3.36 4.26 14.21
N VAL A 35 2.46 3.50 13.58
CA VAL A 35 2.81 2.44 12.62
C VAL A 35 2.67 2.96 11.18
N PRO A 36 3.74 2.95 10.36
CA PRO A 36 3.64 3.34 8.95
C PRO A 36 2.76 2.36 8.18
N THR A 37 1.94 2.89 7.25
CA THR A 37 1.06 2.08 6.41
C THR A 37 1.46 2.17 4.94
N ILE A 38 1.61 1.02 4.29
CA ILE A 38 1.92 0.90 2.87
C ILE A 38 0.77 0.23 2.14
N ALA A 39 0.37 0.81 1.01
CA ALA A 39 -0.68 0.23 0.18
C ALA A 39 -0.12 -0.60 -0.98
N LEU A 40 -0.62 -1.83 -1.16
CA LEU A 40 -0.40 -2.66 -2.33
C LEU A 40 -1.59 -2.51 -3.27
N VAL A 41 -1.38 -1.96 -4.47
CA VAL A 41 -2.49 -1.47 -5.31
C VAL A 41 -2.42 -2.03 -6.72
N GLY A 42 -3.56 -2.41 -7.29
CA GLY A 42 -3.61 -2.97 -8.65
C GLY A 42 -3.33 -1.94 -9.75
N SER A 43 -3.64 -0.68 -9.51
CA SER A 43 -3.42 0.42 -10.45
C SER A 43 -3.36 1.76 -9.71
N VAL A 44 -2.74 2.74 -10.36
CA VAL A 44 -2.72 4.14 -9.89
C VAL A 44 -3.47 5.02 -10.87
N GLY A 45 -4.19 6.00 -10.33
CA GLY A 45 -4.91 7.01 -11.10
C GLY A 45 -4.41 8.42 -10.82
N PRO A 46 -4.97 9.42 -11.52
CA PRO A 46 -4.61 10.82 -11.32
C PRO A 46 -4.74 11.25 -9.85
N GLY A 47 -3.73 11.98 -9.36
CA GLY A 47 -3.70 12.51 -8.01
C GLY A 47 -3.47 11.48 -6.90
N VAL A 48 -2.86 10.33 -7.24
CA VAL A 48 -2.42 9.31 -6.27
C VAL A 48 -1.59 9.88 -5.12
N GLU A 49 -0.76 10.90 -5.39
CA GLU A 49 0.07 11.61 -4.40
C GLU A 49 -0.71 12.16 -3.20
N LYS A 50 -2.00 12.48 -3.38
CA LYS A 50 -2.86 12.93 -2.28
C LYS A 50 -3.05 11.86 -1.19
N ASN A 51 -2.82 10.59 -1.50
CA ASN A 51 -2.92 9.52 -0.53
C ASN A 51 -1.70 9.47 0.41
N LEU A 52 -0.52 9.87 -0.07
CA LEU A 52 0.67 10.02 0.76
C LEU A 52 0.45 11.14 1.79
N THR A 53 -0.05 12.29 1.34
CA THR A 53 -0.37 13.40 2.26
C THR A 53 -1.57 13.11 3.18
N ALA A 54 -2.40 12.11 2.85
CA ALA A 54 -3.56 11.72 3.65
C ALA A 54 -3.26 10.61 4.69
N GLY A 55 -2.02 10.11 4.77
CA GLY A 55 -1.57 9.20 5.83
C GLY A 55 -0.91 7.91 5.37
N LEU A 56 -0.85 7.60 4.07
CA LEU A 56 0.00 6.50 3.59
C LEU A 56 1.47 6.91 3.65
N ALA A 57 2.31 5.99 4.11
CA ALA A 57 3.77 6.15 4.05
C ALA A 57 4.29 5.93 2.62
N ASP A 58 3.76 4.93 1.91
CA ASP A 58 4.16 4.59 0.54
C ASP A 58 3.05 3.76 -0.16
N TYR A 59 3.18 3.52 -1.46
CA TYR A 59 2.35 2.57 -2.20
C TYR A 59 3.14 1.83 -3.28
N PHE A 60 2.73 0.59 -3.59
CA PHE A 60 3.38 -0.26 -4.58
C PHE A 60 2.36 -0.84 -5.54
N LEU A 61 2.66 -0.79 -6.84
CA LEU A 61 1.87 -1.47 -7.86
C LEU A 61 2.09 -2.98 -7.79
N ILE A 62 1.00 -3.74 -7.88
CA ILE A 62 1.05 -5.19 -8.12
C ILE A 62 0.83 -5.47 -9.60
N GLY A 63 1.61 -6.39 -10.17
CA GLY A 63 1.45 -6.78 -11.58
C GLY A 63 1.65 -5.64 -12.59
N GLU A 64 2.55 -4.70 -12.30
CA GLU A 64 2.85 -3.58 -13.19
C GLU A 64 3.22 -4.09 -14.61
N GLY A 65 2.56 -3.54 -15.63
CA GLY A 65 2.78 -3.91 -17.03
C GLY A 65 2.05 -5.16 -17.51
N LEU A 66 1.30 -5.86 -16.65
CA LEU A 66 0.48 -7.01 -17.05
C LEU A 66 -0.91 -6.59 -17.56
N PRO A 67 -1.52 -7.33 -18.51
CA PRO A 67 -2.93 -7.20 -18.84
C PRO A 67 -3.82 -7.42 -17.60
N VAL A 68 -4.95 -6.72 -17.52
CA VAL A 68 -5.85 -6.78 -16.35
C VAL A 68 -6.29 -8.22 -16.05
N GLU A 69 -6.63 -8.99 -17.07
CA GLU A 69 -7.05 -10.39 -16.94
C GLU A 69 -5.95 -11.28 -16.36
N GLU A 70 -4.69 -11.02 -16.72
CA GLU A 70 -3.53 -11.75 -16.21
C GLU A 70 -3.21 -11.33 -14.78
N SER A 71 -3.24 -10.02 -14.49
CA SER A 71 -3.10 -9.47 -13.14
C SER A 71 -4.14 -10.06 -12.18
N MET A 72 -5.40 -10.16 -12.63
CA MET A 72 -6.48 -10.76 -11.82
C MET A 72 -6.27 -12.26 -11.62
N ARG A 73 -5.84 -12.99 -12.65
CA ARG A 73 -5.57 -14.44 -12.56
C ARG A 73 -4.42 -14.75 -11.58
N CYS A 74 -3.40 -13.91 -11.59
CA CYS A 74 -2.18 -14.08 -10.79
C CYS A 74 -2.18 -13.26 -9.50
N ALA A 75 -3.31 -12.62 -9.14
CA ALA A 75 -3.36 -11.61 -8.08
C ALA A 75 -2.76 -12.09 -6.75
N ALA A 76 -3.04 -13.33 -6.33
CA ALA A 76 -2.50 -13.88 -5.09
C ALA A 76 -0.96 -13.93 -5.08
N SER A 77 -0.36 -14.44 -6.16
CA SER A 77 1.10 -14.52 -6.29
C SER A 77 1.72 -13.13 -6.39
N LEU A 78 1.12 -12.23 -7.18
CA LEU A 78 1.60 -10.86 -7.35
C LEU A 78 1.56 -10.08 -6.03
N ILE A 79 0.49 -10.24 -5.24
CA ILE A 79 0.38 -9.63 -3.91
C ILE A 79 1.46 -10.19 -2.99
N ALA A 80 1.66 -11.51 -2.97
CA ALA A 80 2.67 -12.15 -2.11
C ALA A 80 4.10 -11.69 -2.48
N GLU A 81 4.43 -11.62 -3.76
CA GLU A 81 5.73 -11.15 -4.24
C GLU A 81 5.97 -9.68 -3.89
N THR A 82 5.00 -8.80 -4.12
CA THR A 82 5.14 -7.39 -3.77
C THR A 82 5.20 -7.20 -2.24
N ALA A 83 4.40 -7.93 -1.48
CA ALA A 83 4.46 -7.89 -0.01
C ALA A 83 5.83 -8.35 0.52
N ALA A 84 6.43 -9.39 -0.06
CA ALA A 84 7.78 -9.84 0.31
C ALA A 84 8.83 -8.76 0.03
N LYS A 85 8.80 -8.12 -1.14
CA LYS A 85 9.70 -7.00 -1.49
C LYS A 85 9.56 -5.83 -0.52
N VAL A 86 8.33 -5.50 -0.12
CA VAL A 86 8.09 -4.46 0.88
C VAL A 86 8.63 -4.91 2.23
N ALA A 87 8.34 -6.12 2.70
CA ALA A 87 8.88 -6.62 3.96
C ALA A 87 10.41 -6.56 3.99
N GLU A 88 11.10 -6.97 2.92
CA GLU A 88 12.55 -6.87 2.80
C GLU A 88 13.06 -5.42 2.89
N LYS A 89 12.43 -4.49 2.16
CA LYS A 89 12.76 -3.05 2.20
C LYS A 89 12.62 -2.46 3.62
N PHE A 90 11.70 -2.99 4.43
CA PHE A 90 11.39 -2.47 5.76
C PHE A 90 11.95 -3.33 6.92
N SER A 91 12.62 -4.45 6.64
CA SER A 91 13.27 -5.30 7.65
C SER A 91 14.72 -4.91 7.98
N GLY A 92 15.27 -3.87 7.34
CA GLY A 92 16.64 -3.40 7.56
C GLY A 92 16.82 -2.68 8.91
N PRO A 93 17.98 -2.82 9.59
CA PRO A 93 18.23 -2.12 10.85
C PRO A 93 18.30 -0.61 10.60
N GLY A 94 17.33 0.12 11.15
CA GLY A 94 17.29 1.59 11.11
C GLY A 94 16.13 2.23 10.34
N ASN A 95 15.21 1.45 9.76
CA ASN A 95 14.07 2.01 9.02
C ASN A 95 12.84 2.21 9.92
N ALA A 96 13.03 2.88 11.06
CA ALA A 96 11.92 3.62 11.65
C ALA A 96 11.62 4.80 10.72
N ALA A 97 10.35 5.06 10.46
CA ALA A 97 9.88 6.10 9.55
C ALA A 97 10.61 7.45 9.74
N PRO A 98 10.76 8.28 8.68
CA PRO A 98 11.28 9.64 8.82
C PRO A 98 10.48 10.48 9.81
#